data_AF-A0A8S2X9L7-F1
#
_entry.id   AF-A0A8S2X9L7-F1
#
_cell.length_a   1.000
_cell.length_b   1.000
_cell.length_c   1.000
_cell.angle_alpha   90.00
_cell.angle_beta   90.00
_cell.angle_gamma   90.00
#
_symmetry.space_group_name_H-M   'P 1'
#
loop_
_entity.id
_entity.type
_entity.pdbx_description
1 polymer ?
#
loop_
_entity_poly.entity_id
_entity_poly.type
_entity_poly.pdbx_seq_one_letter_code
_entity_poly.pdbx_strand_id
1 'polypeptide(L)'
;MNELELTSNEWSVLSLLHDVLKPFYRATQLISGSKYSTIGLAYFAIHFIKFFINDTIDDSYEMKKIKELLSKTMKQYLDDDIDQSQLLK
;
A
#
# COMPACT_ATOMS: atom_id res chain seq x y z
N MET A 1 15.14 -9.60 -31.32
CA MET A 1 15.83 -9.74 -30.02
C MET A 1 15.25 -8.69 -29.09
N ASN A 2 14.97 -9.08 -27.86
CA ASN A 2 14.01 -8.46 -26.96
C ASN A 2 14.42 -7.05 -26.51
N GLU A 3 13.69 -6.02 -26.92
CA GLU A 3 13.76 -4.66 -26.36
C GLU A 3 13.06 -4.61 -24.99
N LEU A 4 13.62 -5.37 -24.04
CA LEU A 4 13.30 -5.26 -22.62
C LEU A 4 14.30 -4.33 -21.92
N GLU A 5 14.85 -3.38 -22.67
CA GLU A 5 15.76 -2.36 -22.14
C GLU A 5 14.91 -1.18 -21.66
N LEU A 6 14.37 -1.33 -20.47
CA LEU A 6 13.78 -0.21 -19.75
C LEU A 6 14.85 0.86 -19.52
N THR A 7 14.46 2.11 -19.69
CA THR A 7 15.29 3.27 -19.36
C THR A 7 15.56 3.33 -17.86
N SER A 8 16.64 3.99 -17.46
CA SER A 8 16.99 4.16 -16.03
C SER A 8 15.87 4.80 -15.21
N ASN A 9 15.07 5.66 -15.83
CA ASN A 9 13.92 6.30 -15.18
C ASN A 9 12.80 5.29 -14.92
N GLU A 10 12.50 4.42 -15.89
CA GLU A 10 11.48 3.37 -15.73
C GLU A 10 11.89 2.37 -14.65
N TRP A 11 13.17 2.00 -14.60
CA TRP A 11 13.71 1.18 -13.51
C TRP A 11 13.56 1.84 -12.13
N SER A 12 13.80 3.15 -12.06
CA SER A 12 13.64 3.91 -10.80
C SER A 12 12.18 3.94 -10.34
N VAL A 13 11.24 4.15 -11.27
CA VAL A 13 9.80 4.11 -10.98
C VAL A 13 9.35 2.72 -10.54
N LEU A 14 9.84 1.66 -11.19
CA LEU A 14 9.55 0.28 -10.81
C LEU A 14 10.09 -0.06 -9.41
N SER A 15 11.30 0.38 -9.08
CA SER A 15 11.86 0.19 -7.74
C SER A 15 10.99 0.88 -6.69
N LEU A 16 10.60 2.13 -6.95
CA LEU A 16 9.74 2.89 -6.06
C LEU A 16 8.37 2.22 -5.90
N LEU A 17 7.77 1.72 -6.98
CA LEU A 17 6.49 1.02 -6.92
C LEU A 17 6.59 -0.29 -6.14
N HIS A 18 7.66 -1.05 -6.37
CA HIS A 18 7.94 -2.28 -5.63
C HIS A 18 8.04 -2.00 -4.12
N ASP A 19 8.75 -0.95 -3.73
CA ASP A 19 8.93 -0.59 -2.33
C ASP A 19 7.64 -0.12 -1.67
N VAL A 20 6.80 0.63 -2.41
CA VAL A 20 5.47 1.03 -1.96
C VAL A 20 4.54 -0.17 -1.78
N LEU A 21 4.55 -1.13 -2.72
CA LEU A 21 3.61 -2.26 -2.72
C LEU A 21 3.99 -3.39 -1.75
N LYS A 22 5.28 -3.54 -1.44
CA LYS A 22 5.79 -4.56 -0.52
C LYS A 22 5.07 -4.64 0.83
N PRO A 23 4.80 -3.54 1.57
CA PRO A 23 4.04 -3.60 2.81
C PRO A 23 2.60 -4.07 2.59
N PHE A 24 1.93 -3.66 1.51
CA PHE A 24 0.57 -4.11 1.18
C PHE A 24 0.53 -5.60 0.86
N TYR A 25 1.50 -6.11 0.10
CA TYR A 25 1.62 -7.54 -0.17
C TYR A 25 1.73 -8.36 1.13
N ARG A 26 2.56 -7.91 2.08
CA ARG A 26 2.71 -8.56 3.39
C ARG A 26 1.40 -8.52 4.19
N ALA A 27 0.69 -7.39 4.19
CA ALA A 27 -0.61 -7.26 4.83
C ALA A 27 -1.64 -8.20 4.21
N THR A 28 -1.70 -8.29 2.87
CA THR A 28 -2.59 -9.20 2.14
C THR A 28 -2.28 -10.66 2.46
N GLN A 29 -1.00 -11.06 2.46
CA GLN A 29 -0.63 -12.41 2.87
C GLN A 29 -1.10 -12.74 4.28
N LEU A 30 -0.90 -11.81 5.22
CA LEU A 30 -1.33 -11.99 6.61
C LEU A 30 -2.85 -12.15 6.74
N ILE A 31 -3.64 -11.38 5.98
CA ILE A 31 -5.12 -11.39 6.03
C ILE A 31 -5.72 -12.57 5.26
N SER A 32 -5.08 -13.01 4.17
CA SER A 32 -5.57 -14.07 3.27
C SER A 32 -5.82 -15.43 3.94
N GLY A 33 -5.35 -15.61 5.18
CA GLY A 33 -5.87 -16.66 6.07
C GLY A 33 -5.63 -18.08 5.63
N SER A 34 -4.67 -18.32 4.73
CA SER A 34 -4.32 -19.67 4.28
C SER A 34 -3.91 -20.63 5.42
N LYS A 35 -3.67 -20.14 6.66
CA LYS A 35 -3.24 -20.96 7.80
C LYS A 35 -3.87 -20.66 9.19
N TYR A 36 -4.55 -19.52 9.45
CA TYR A 36 -5.06 -19.16 10.81
C TYR A 36 -6.31 -18.26 10.78
N SER A 37 -7.04 -18.17 11.90
CA SER A 37 -8.20 -17.25 12.06
C SER A 37 -7.73 -15.79 12.06
N THR A 38 -8.11 -15.02 11.04
CA THR A 38 -7.40 -13.78 10.62
C THR A 38 -8.01 -12.46 11.05
N ILE A 39 -9.20 -12.44 11.67
CA ILE A 39 -9.91 -11.17 11.95
C ILE A 39 -9.11 -10.25 12.88
N GLY A 40 -8.42 -10.80 13.89
CA GLY A 40 -7.57 -10.03 14.79
C GLY A 40 -6.29 -9.51 14.11
N LEU A 41 -5.78 -10.24 13.11
CA LEU A 41 -4.59 -9.86 12.34
C LEU A 41 -4.90 -8.77 11.31
N ALA A 42 -6.15 -8.63 10.87
CA ALA A 42 -6.56 -7.54 9.98
C ALA A 42 -6.35 -6.16 10.64
N TYR A 43 -6.64 -6.02 11.93
CA TYR A 43 -6.36 -4.78 12.66
C TYR A 43 -4.86 -4.45 12.67
N PHE A 44 -4.01 -5.42 12.98
CA PHE A 44 -2.55 -5.24 12.97
C PHE A 44 -2.01 -4.94 11.56
N ALA A 45 -2.56 -5.58 10.53
CA ALA A 45 -2.20 -5.32 9.15
C ALA A 45 -2.54 -3.88 8.75
N ILE A 46 -3.76 -3.41 9.06
CA ILE A 46 -4.17 -2.02 8.82
C ILE A 46 -3.28 -1.05 9.58
N HIS A 47 -3.00 -1.32 10.85
CA HIS A 47 -2.12 -0.49 11.66
C HIS A 47 -0.70 -0.40 11.10
N PHE A 48 -0.14 -1.53 10.65
CA PHE A 48 1.16 -1.59 9.99
C PHE A 48 1.21 -0.75 8.71
N ILE A 49 0.17 -0.82 7.87
CA ILE A 49 0.07 0.02 6.67
C ILE A 49 -0.04 1.51 7.03
N LYS A 50 -0.88 1.87 8.03
CA LYS A 50 -0.97 3.26 8.51
C LYS A 50 0.39 3.76 9.02
N PHE A 51 1.13 2.93 9.74
CA PHE A 51 2.47 3.28 10.21
C PHE A 51 3.41 3.54 9.03
N PHE A 52 3.49 2.64 8.06
CA PHE A 52 4.32 2.80 6.85
C PHE A 52 4.00 4.08 6.07
N ILE A 53 2.70 4.40 5.91
CA ILE A 53 2.27 5.59 5.18
C ILE A 53 2.65 6.89 5.90
N ASN A 54 2.61 6.90 7.24
CA ASN A 54 2.91 8.09 8.02
C ASN A 54 4.41 8.27 8.30
N ASP A 55 5.19 7.19 8.25
CA ASP A 55 6.64 7.26 8.39
C ASP A 55 7.29 7.77 7.09
N THR A 56 7.79 9.01 7.12
CA THR A 56 8.30 9.73 5.93
C THR A 56 9.70 10.31 6.13
N ILE A 57 10.41 9.90 7.20
CA ILE A 57 11.68 10.50 7.61
C ILE A 57 12.74 10.40 6.51
N ASP A 58 12.88 9.22 5.91
CA ASP A 58 13.91 8.91 4.90
C ASP A 58 13.37 8.82 3.46
N ASP A 59 12.13 9.27 3.24
CA ASP A 59 11.48 9.12 1.95
C ASP A 59 11.95 10.17 0.92
N SER A 60 12.10 9.72 -0.33
CA SER A 60 12.24 10.61 -1.49
C SER A 60 10.97 11.46 -1.69
N TYR A 61 11.09 12.52 -2.48
CA TYR A 61 9.95 13.40 -2.80
C TYR A 61 8.78 12.63 -3.46
N GLU A 62 9.10 11.72 -4.37
CA GLU A 62 8.14 10.88 -5.07
C GLU A 62 7.45 9.91 -4.13
N MET A 63 8.21 9.28 -3.22
CA MET A 63 7.67 8.38 -2.20
C MET A 63 6.71 9.12 -1.27
N LYS A 64 7.08 10.34 -0.83
CA LYS A 64 6.21 11.20 -0.01
C LYS A 64 4.90 11.50 -0.70
N LYS A 65 4.92 11.92 -1.97
CA LYS A 65 3.69 12.17 -2.73
C LYS A 65 2.79 10.95 -2.85
N ILE A 66 3.38 9.78 -3.07
CA ILE A 66 2.60 8.54 -3.18
C ILE A 66 1.98 8.18 -1.83
N LYS A 67 2.74 8.29 -0.73
CA LYS A 67 2.21 8.08 0.62
C LYS A 67 1.13 9.09 0.98
N GLU A 68 1.24 10.36 0.60
CA GLU A 68 0.19 11.36 0.79
C GLU A 68 -1.12 10.97 0.07
N LEU A 69 -1.02 10.54 -1.19
CA LEU A 69 -2.17 10.05 -1.96
C LEU A 69 -2.80 8.81 -1.29
N LEU A 70 -1.97 7.84 -0.90
CA LEU A 70 -2.43 6.64 -0.20
C LEU A 70 -3.07 6.95 1.15
N SER A 71 -2.52 7.91 1.90
CA SER A 71 -3.06 8.38 3.18
C SER A 71 -4.46 8.96 2.99
N LYS A 72 -4.64 9.82 1.96
CA LYS A 72 -5.94 10.40 1.64
C LYS A 72 -6.96 9.31 1.26
N THR A 73 -6.58 8.38 0.39
CA THR A 73 -7.43 7.27 -0.02
C THR A 73 -7.79 6.37 1.17
N MET A 74 -6.82 6.06 2.03
CA MET A 74 -7.04 5.20 3.19
C MET A 74 -8.00 5.83 4.21
N LYS A 75 -7.88 7.14 4.47
CA LYS A 75 -8.83 7.87 5.32
C LYS A 75 -10.25 7.83 4.76
N GLN A 76 -10.38 8.07 3.45
CA GLN A 76 -11.68 8.05 2.77
C GLN A 76 -12.40 6.68 2.92
N TYR A 77 -11.66 5.57 2.87
CA TYR A 77 -12.26 4.22 2.93
C TYR A 77 -12.41 3.63 4.34
N LEU A 78 -11.57 4.05 5.29
CA LEU A 78 -11.49 3.41 6.62
C LEU A 78 -11.91 4.32 7.77
N ASP A 79 -11.76 5.63 7.64
CA ASP A 79 -11.93 6.58 8.75
C ASP A 79 -13.16 7.49 8.55
N ASP A 80 -13.56 7.78 7.31
CA ASP A 80 -14.67 8.70 7.00
C ASP A 80 -16.07 8.03 6.91
N ASP A 81 -16.23 6.78 7.36
CA ASP A 81 -17.51 6.03 7.37
C ASP A 81 -18.33 6.14 6.06
N ILE A 82 -17.67 6.33 4.91
CA ILE A 82 -18.34 6.27 3.62
C ILE A 82 -18.84 4.83 3.47
N ASP A 83 -20.16 4.70 3.45
CA ASP A 83 -20.86 3.42 3.39
C ASP A 83 -20.29 2.56 2.26
N GLN A 84 -19.45 1.59 2.63
CA GLN A 84 -18.70 0.75 1.70
C GLN A 84 -19.64 -0.07 0.78
N SER A 85 -20.94 -0.16 1.13
CA SER A 85 -21.98 -0.75 0.29
C SER A 85 -22.22 0.01 -1.03
N GLN A 86 -21.79 1.27 -1.14
CA GLN A 86 -21.90 2.06 -2.37
C GLN A 86 -20.85 1.71 -3.44
N LEU A 87 -19.80 0.96 -3.08
CA LEU A 87 -18.73 0.55 -3.99
C LEU A 87 -19.04 -0.75 -4.76
N LEU A 88 -20.10 -1.46 -4.38
CA LEU A 88 -20.51 -2.75 -4.94
C LEU A 88 -21.75 -2.65 -5.85
N LYS A 89 -22.14 -1.43 -6.24
CA LYS A 89 -23.24 -1.18 -7.19
C LYS A 89 -22.74 -0.99 -8.61
#